data_AF-V3YYL4-F1
#
_entry.id   AF-V3YYL4-F1
#
_cell.length_a   1.000
_cell.length_b   1.000
_cell.length_c   1.000
_cell.angle_alpha   90.00
_cell.angle_beta   90.00
_cell.angle_gamma   90.00
#
_symmetry.space_group_name_H-M   'P 1'
#
loop_
_entity.id
_entity.type
_entity.pdbx_description
1 polymer ?
#
loop_
_entity_poly.entity_id
_entity_poly.type
_entity_poly.pdbx_seq_one_letter_code
_entity_poly.pdbx_strand_id
1 'polypeptide(L)'
;MASKPDVTLLVKRNTVKVQINDHQKYKAIEVIRFIEDQLGEDSVLACVPGRDFFDVTLINHDVAKNLANDGLLADGAGFHCKFIESRIKVVSFMNIPVYINDKDILSKLKFWGVIPVGEINRKCFDFQGKRKYDGTRFLKVEFPKEVASLPYATTFDGVSYAVRHNDQEK
;
A
#
# COMPACT_ATOMS: atom_id res chain seq x y z
N MET A 1 -9.56 9.78 36.33
CA MET A 1 -8.14 9.51 36.03
C MET A 1 -8.12 8.58 34.84
N ALA A 2 -7.61 9.00 33.68
CA ALA A 2 -7.43 8.08 32.56
C ALA A 2 -6.38 7.04 32.97
N SER A 3 -6.71 5.75 32.87
CA SER A 3 -5.72 4.68 33.03
C SER A 3 -4.62 4.87 32.00
N LYS A 4 -3.36 4.73 32.40
CA LYS A 4 -2.26 4.73 31.44
C LYS A 4 -2.46 3.59 30.44
N PRO A 5 -2.26 3.82 29.13
CA PRO A 5 -2.36 2.76 28.13
C PRO A 5 -1.31 1.68 28.45
N ASP A 6 -1.73 0.42 28.41
CA ASP A 6 -0.84 -0.71 28.59
C ASP A 6 0.17 -0.75 27.44
N VAL A 7 1.44 -0.51 27.77
CA VAL A 7 2.54 -0.39 26.79
C VAL A 7 2.73 -1.71 26.01
N THR A 8 2.28 -2.85 26.54
CA THR A 8 2.33 -4.14 25.84
C THR A 8 1.43 -4.18 24.60
N LEU A 9 0.45 -3.28 24.51
CA LEU A 9 -0.44 -3.14 23.35
C LEU A 9 0.17 -2.28 22.23
N LEU A 10 1.26 -1.55 22.49
CA LEU A 10 1.97 -0.72 21.51
C LEU A 10 2.90 -1.56 20.62
N VAL A 11 2.33 -2.54 19.93
CA VAL A 11 3.08 -3.46 19.06
C VAL A 11 2.91 -3.10 17.58
N LYS A 12 4.01 -3.18 16.84
CA LYS A 12 4.09 -2.81 15.41
C LYS A 12 3.06 -3.53 14.52
N ARG A 13 2.68 -4.76 14.87
CA ARG A 13 1.63 -5.54 14.17
C ARG A 13 0.21 -4.97 14.33
N ASN A 14 0.00 -4.08 15.29
CA ASN A 14 -1.26 -3.36 15.48
C ASN A 14 -1.21 -1.96 14.86
N THR A 15 -0.13 -1.61 14.16
CA THR A 15 0.07 -0.27 13.62
C THR A 15 -0.21 -0.22 12.11
N VAL A 16 -1.12 0.67 11.74
CA VAL A 16 -1.57 0.93 10.38
C VAL A 16 -1.11 2.32 9.97
N LYS A 17 -0.51 2.41 8.78
CA LYS A 17 -0.22 3.66 8.10
C LYS A 17 -1.46 4.09 7.32
N VAL A 18 -2.04 5.23 7.69
CA VAL A 18 -3.17 5.88 7.01
C VAL A 18 -2.61 6.96 6.07
N GLN A 19 -2.79 6.81 4.77
CA GLN A 19 -2.27 7.74 3.75
C GLN A 19 -3.22 8.94 3.62
N ILE A 20 -2.77 10.10 4.10
CA ILE A 20 -3.51 11.37 4.06
C ILE A 20 -2.52 12.45 3.62
N ASN A 21 -2.70 12.96 2.40
CA ASN A 21 -1.79 13.91 1.78
C ASN A 21 -2.17 15.39 2.05
N ASP A 22 -3.10 15.63 2.98
CA ASP A 22 -3.59 16.96 3.35
C ASP A 22 -3.46 17.20 4.87
N HIS A 23 -2.23 17.48 5.29
CA HIS A 23 -1.90 17.80 6.69
C HIS A 23 -2.39 19.19 7.12
N GLN A 24 -2.85 20.03 6.19
CA GLN A 24 -3.48 21.30 6.54
C GLN A 24 -4.91 21.07 7.00
N LYS A 25 -5.62 20.13 6.36
CA LYS A 25 -6.99 19.76 6.71
C LYS A 25 -7.05 18.82 7.91
N TYR A 26 -6.19 17.81 7.96
CA TYR A 26 -6.31 16.74 8.96
C TYR A 26 -5.17 16.75 9.97
N LYS A 27 -5.54 16.86 11.25
CA LYS A 27 -4.62 16.70 12.39
C LYS A 27 -4.81 15.32 13.03
N ALA A 28 -3.85 14.88 13.84
CA ALA A 28 -3.92 13.59 14.53
C ALA A 28 -5.22 13.37 15.30
N ILE A 29 -5.76 14.42 15.94
CA ILE A 29 -7.04 14.35 16.67
C ILE A 29 -8.24 14.09 15.76
N GLU A 30 -8.26 14.68 14.56
CA GLU A 30 -9.32 14.43 13.57
C GLU A 30 -9.23 12.98 13.07
N VAL A 31 -8.02 12.50 12.79
CA VAL A 31 -7.77 11.12 12.36
C VAL A 31 -8.21 10.12 13.43
N ILE A 32 -7.90 10.37 14.70
CA ILE A 32 -8.38 9.55 15.83
C ILE A 32 -9.92 9.50 15.81
N ARG A 33 -10.57 10.68 15.76
CA ARG A 33 -12.04 10.75 15.75
C ARG A 33 -12.64 9.93 14.61
N PHE A 34 -12.15 10.10 13.38
CA PHE A 34 -12.69 9.37 12.24
C PHE A 34 -12.53 7.84 12.37
N ILE A 35 -11.41 7.39 12.94
CA ILE A 35 -11.16 5.96 13.13
C ILE A 35 -12.09 5.42 14.23
N GLU A 36 -12.26 6.14 15.33
CA GLU A 36 -13.15 5.73 16.42
C GLU A 36 -14.62 5.80 16.04
N ASP A 37 -15.04 6.77 15.21
CA ASP A 37 -16.37 6.83 14.62
C ASP A 37 -16.65 5.59 13.73
N GLN A 38 -15.63 5.06 13.05
CA GLN A 38 -15.75 3.91 12.16
C GLN A 38 -15.62 2.55 12.90
N LEU A 39 -14.76 2.45 13.92
CA LEU A 39 -14.35 1.19 14.54
C LEU A 39 -14.78 1.04 16.01
N GLY A 40 -15.30 2.10 16.62
CA GLY A 40 -15.69 2.17 18.03
C GLY A 40 -14.75 3.02 18.88
N GLU A 41 -15.30 3.54 19.99
CA GLU A 41 -14.57 4.28 21.01
C GLU A 41 -13.37 3.48 21.55
N ASP A 42 -12.30 4.18 21.94
CA ASP A 42 -11.05 3.64 22.47
C ASP A 42 -10.31 2.67 21.51
N SER A 43 -10.67 2.64 20.23
CA SER A 43 -10.00 1.77 19.25
C SER A 43 -8.57 2.21 18.93
N VAL A 44 -8.21 3.47 19.18
CA VAL A 44 -6.89 4.05 18.88
C VAL A 44 -6.07 4.25 20.16
N LEU A 45 -4.88 3.63 20.21
CA LEU A 45 -3.92 3.79 21.31
C LEU A 45 -2.91 4.91 21.06
N ALA A 46 -2.54 5.13 19.80
CA ALA A 46 -1.60 6.18 19.41
C ALA A 46 -1.84 6.60 17.96
N CYS A 47 -1.64 7.89 17.67
CA CYS A 47 -1.68 8.44 16.32
C CYS A 47 -0.50 9.40 16.15
N VAL A 48 0.45 9.04 15.29
CA VAL A 48 1.70 9.79 15.09
C VAL A 48 1.72 10.35 13.65
N PRO A 49 1.76 11.68 13.46
CA PRO A 49 1.84 12.26 12.13
C PRO A 49 3.21 12.03 11.48
N GLY A 50 3.20 11.61 10.22
CA GLY A 50 4.35 11.57 9.32
C GLY A 50 4.23 12.63 8.21
N ARG A 51 5.02 12.50 7.13
CA ARG A 51 5.05 13.49 6.04
C ARG A 51 3.75 13.54 5.22
N ASP A 52 3.25 12.37 4.82
CA ASP A 52 2.09 12.17 3.93
C ASP A 52 1.16 11.07 4.50
N PHE A 53 1.29 10.78 5.80
CA PHE A 53 0.59 9.69 6.46
C PHE A 53 0.46 9.91 7.97
N PHE A 54 -0.36 9.09 8.61
CA PHE A 54 -0.40 8.91 10.06
C PHE A 54 -0.09 7.45 10.40
N ASP A 55 0.81 7.21 11.35
CA ASP A 55 1.03 5.88 11.94
C ASP A 55 0.09 5.75 13.14
N VAL A 56 -0.94 4.91 12.98
CA VAL A 56 -2.00 4.71 13.97
C VAL A 56 -1.85 3.33 14.58
N THR A 57 -1.71 3.25 15.90
CA THR A 57 -1.66 1.98 16.65
C THR A 57 -3.03 1.71 17.26
N LEU A 58 -3.60 0.56 16.91
CA LEU A 58 -4.94 0.16 17.34
C LEU A 58 -4.87 -0.78 18.56
N ILE A 59 -5.99 -0.90 19.26
CA ILE A 59 -6.10 -1.68 20.51
C ILE A 59 -5.75 -3.16 20.35
N ASN A 60 -5.97 -3.74 19.17
CA ASN A 60 -5.55 -5.10 18.83
C ASN A 60 -5.37 -5.28 17.31
N HIS A 61 -4.87 -6.46 16.93
CA HIS A 61 -4.57 -6.78 15.54
C HIS A 61 -5.82 -6.93 14.65
N ASP A 62 -6.94 -7.39 15.19
CA ASP A 62 -8.17 -7.57 14.42
C ASP A 62 -8.78 -6.22 14.02
N VAL A 63 -8.80 -5.25 14.93
CA VAL A 63 -9.20 -3.86 14.65
C VAL A 63 -8.26 -3.23 13.63
N ALA A 64 -6.95 -3.41 13.80
CA ALA A 64 -5.95 -2.95 12.83
C ALA A 64 -6.16 -3.56 11.43
N LYS A 65 -6.53 -4.85 11.37
CA LYS A 65 -6.80 -5.57 10.12
C LYS A 65 -8.05 -5.04 9.42
N ASN A 66 -9.11 -4.74 10.16
CA ASN A 66 -10.31 -4.12 9.61
C ASN A 66 -9.97 -2.76 8.96
N LEU A 67 -9.26 -1.89 9.69
CA LEU A 67 -8.83 -0.60 9.15
C LEU A 67 -7.94 -0.75 7.91
N ALA A 68 -6.98 -1.68 7.94
CA ALA A 68 -6.06 -1.91 6.82
C ALA A 68 -6.77 -2.44 5.56
N ASN A 69 -7.83 -3.24 5.71
CA ASN A 69 -8.59 -3.81 4.59
C ASN A 69 -9.61 -2.84 4.03
N ASP A 70 -10.37 -2.20 4.90
CA ASP A 70 -11.53 -1.38 4.52
C ASP A 70 -11.11 0.05 4.17
N GLY A 71 -9.95 0.49 4.67
CA GLY A 71 -9.53 1.88 4.61
C GLY A 71 -10.24 2.73 5.66
N LEU A 72 -9.93 4.02 5.65
CA LEU A 72 -10.56 5.02 6.51
C LEU A 72 -11.52 5.88 5.70
N LEU A 73 -12.77 5.99 6.12
CA LEU A 73 -13.73 6.94 5.56
C LEU A 73 -13.74 8.20 6.42
N ALA A 74 -13.41 9.35 5.83
CA ALA A 74 -13.49 10.65 6.52
C ALA A 74 -13.97 11.74 5.56
N ASP A 75 -14.96 12.52 5.99
CA ASP A 75 -15.62 13.58 5.20
C ASP A 75 -16.08 13.15 3.79
N GLY A 76 -16.54 11.90 3.64
CA GLY A 76 -16.95 11.34 2.34
C GLY A 76 -15.79 10.98 1.41
N ALA A 77 -14.53 11.08 1.86
CA ALA A 77 -13.35 10.59 1.17
C ALA A 77 -12.85 9.28 1.78
N GLY A 78 -12.39 8.36 0.92
CA GLY A 78 -11.74 7.12 1.33
C GLY A 78 -10.22 7.27 1.32
N PHE A 79 -9.58 7.00 2.46
CA PHE A 79 -8.14 7.03 2.64
C PHE A 79 -7.58 5.62 2.67
N HIS A 80 -6.46 5.43 1.97
CA HIS A 80 -5.81 4.12 1.90
C HIS A 80 -5.06 3.82 3.20
N CYS A 81 -5.33 2.65 3.76
CA CYS A 81 -4.66 2.14 4.94
C CYS A 81 -3.80 0.93 4.59
N LYS A 82 -2.63 0.80 5.20
CA LYS A 82 -1.79 -0.40 5.10
C LYS A 82 -1.07 -0.64 6.41
N PHE A 83 -0.85 -1.90 6.80
CA PHE A 83 0.05 -2.19 7.91
C PHE A 83 1.43 -1.55 7.69
N ILE A 84 2.07 -1.06 8.76
CA ILE A 84 3.46 -0.58 8.66
C ILE A 84 4.39 -1.69 8.18
N GLU A 85 4.13 -2.93 8.61
CA GLU A 85 4.85 -4.11 8.14
C GLU A 85 4.31 -4.69 6.85
N SER A 86 3.41 -3.96 6.15
CA SER A 86 2.83 -4.48 4.92
C SER A 86 3.94 -4.81 3.94
N ARG A 87 4.05 -6.12 3.69
CA ARG A 87 4.90 -6.70 2.66
C ARG A 87 4.25 -6.63 1.29
N ILE A 88 3.02 -6.11 1.23
CA ILE A 88 2.33 -5.87 -0.03
C ILE A 88 2.90 -4.61 -0.69
N LYS A 89 3.49 -4.82 -1.85
CA LYS A 89 4.04 -3.78 -2.72
C LYS A 89 3.26 -3.73 -4.03
N VAL A 90 3.12 -2.53 -4.59
CA VAL A 90 2.70 -2.36 -5.98
C VAL A 90 3.96 -2.40 -6.83
N VAL A 91 4.07 -3.37 -7.72
CA VAL A 91 5.17 -3.49 -8.68
C VAL A 91 4.68 -3.06 -10.06
N SER A 92 5.45 -2.22 -10.73
CA SER A 92 5.19 -1.66 -12.05
C SER A 92 6.30 -2.02 -13.02
N PHE A 93 5.93 -2.61 -14.16
CA PHE A 93 6.78 -2.85 -15.32
C PHE A 93 6.51 -1.72 -16.32
N MET A 94 7.54 -0.94 -16.64
CA MET A 94 7.43 0.30 -17.39
C MET A 94 7.75 0.08 -18.87
N ASN A 95 6.97 0.74 -19.73
CA ASN A 95 7.21 0.80 -21.18
C ASN A 95 7.35 -0.57 -21.86
N ILE A 96 6.66 -1.59 -21.34
CA ILE A 96 6.69 -2.93 -21.93
C ILE A 96 5.72 -3.01 -23.12
N PRO A 97 6.13 -3.59 -24.25
CA PRO A 97 5.27 -3.79 -25.41
C PRO A 97 4.02 -4.60 -25.06
N VAL A 98 2.91 -4.33 -25.75
CA VAL A 98 1.61 -4.99 -25.48
C VAL A 98 1.65 -6.49 -25.78
N TYR A 99 2.52 -6.93 -26.70
CA TYR A 99 2.64 -8.35 -27.08
C TYR A 99 3.31 -9.23 -26.01
N ILE A 100 4.05 -8.66 -25.04
CA ILE A 100 4.62 -9.43 -23.93
C ILE A 100 3.47 -10.02 -23.13
N ASN A 101 3.47 -11.33 -22.85
CA ASN A 101 2.35 -11.94 -22.17
C ASN A 101 2.43 -11.70 -20.66
N ASP A 102 1.26 -11.62 -20.02
CA ASP A 102 1.19 -11.49 -18.56
C ASP A 102 1.80 -12.70 -17.85
N LYS A 103 1.78 -13.88 -18.48
CA LYS A 103 2.46 -15.08 -18.00
C LYS A 103 3.98 -14.90 -17.87
N ASP A 104 4.61 -14.12 -18.76
CA ASP A 104 6.05 -13.88 -18.71
C ASP A 104 6.39 -12.97 -17.53
N ILE A 105 5.56 -11.96 -17.28
CA ILE A 105 5.66 -11.07 -16.11
C ILE A 105 5.50 -11.86 -14.81
N LEU A 106 4.46 -12.70 -14.72
CA LEU A 106 4.21 -13.55 -13.54
C LEU A 106 5.37 -14.54 -13.31
N SER A 107 5.97 -15.05 -14.39
CA SER A 107 7.14 -15.93 -14.30
C SER A 107 8.37 -15.22 -13.74
N LYS A 108 8.61 -13.95 -14.12
CA LYS A 108 9.69 -13.14 -13.53
C LYS A 108 9.45 -12.90 -12.03
N LEU A 109 8.23 -12.53 -11.66
CA LEU A 109 7.86 -12.31 -10.25
C LEU A 109 8.06 -13.58 -9.41
N LYS A 110 7.60 -14.72 -9.90
CA LYS A 110 7.83 -16.02 -9.26
C LYS A 110 9.32 -16.34 -9.11
N PHE A 111 10.11 -16.09 -10.15
CA PHE A 111 11.56 -16.30 -10.13
C PHE A 111 12.25 -15.40 -9.09
N TRP A 112 11.78 -14.17 -8.89
CA TRP A 112 12.27 -13.28 -7.84
C TRP A 112 11.73 -13.59 -6.44
N GLY A 113 10.92 -14.65 -6.29
CA GLY A 113 10.40 -15.09 -5.02
C GLY A 113 9.31 -14.20 -4.43
N VAL A 114 8.65 -13.36 -5.23
CA VAL A 114 7.49 -12.57 -4.78
C VAL A 114 6.18 -13.23 -5.17
N ILE A 115 5.13 -13.00 -4.37
CA ILE A 115 3.84 -13.68 -4.52
C ILE A 115 2.82 -12.67 -5.08
N PRO A 116 2.29 -12.86 -6.29
CA PRO A 116 1.20 -12.03 -6.79
C PRO A 116 -0.03 -12.11 -5.89
N VAL A 117 -0.56 -10.97 -5.45
CA VAL A 117 -1.79 -10.91 -4.61
C VAL A 117 -2.97 -10.24 -5.34
N GLY A 118 -2.82 -10.01 -6.65
CA GLY A 118 -3.86 -9.45 -7.50
C GLY A 118 -3.53 -9.58 -8.98
N GLU A 119 -4.46 -9.16 -9.82
CA GLU A 119 -4.32 -9.20 -11.27
C GLU A 119 -3.38 -8.11 -11.80
N ILE A 120 -2.84 -8.35 -13.00
CA ILE A 120 -2.05 -7.35 -13.72
C ILE A 120 -2.97 -6.30 -14.32
N ASN A 121 -2.87 -5.09 -13.80
CA ASN A 121 -3.54 -3.91 -14.30
C ASN A 121 -2.70 -3.22 -15.37
N ARG A 122 -3.36 -2.59 -16.35
CA ARG A 122 -2.71 -1.84 -17.43
C ARG A 122 -3.07 -0.37 -17.31
N LYS A 123 -2.06 0.49 -17.28
CA LYS A 123 -2.29 1.92 -17.31
C LYS A 123 -2.66 2.34 -18.74
N CYS A 124 -3.63 3.25 -18.82
CA CYS A 124 -4.06 3.84 -20.06
C CYS A 124 -4.01 5.36 -19.97
N PHE A 125 -3.90 6.01 -21.11
CA PHE A 125 -4.22 7.43 -21.29
C PHE A 125 -5.39 7.58 -22.25
N ASP A 126 -6.09 8.71 -22.16
CA ASP A 126 -7.11 9.07 -23.14
C ASP A 126 -6.45 9.68 -24.38
N PHE A 127 -6.84 9.19 -25.55
CA PHE A 127 -6.51 9.79 -26.83
C PHE A 127 -7.79 9.96 -27.63
N GLN A 128 -8.30 11.19 -27.71
CA GLN A 128 -9.52 11.54 -28.43
C GLN A 128 -10.74 10.73 -27.97
N GLY A 129 -10.93 10.61 -26.65
CA GLY A 129 -12.03 9.85 -26.06
C GLY A 129 -11.85 8.32 -26.14
N LYS A 130 -10.68 7.84 -26.57
CA LYS A 130 -10.36 6.41 -26.63
C LYS A 130 -9.20 6.09 -25.70
N ARG A 131 -9.39 5.09 -24.84
CA ARG A 131 -8.34 4.57 -23.97
C ARG A 131 -7.24 3.90 -24.80
N LYS A 132 -5.98 4.26 -24.54
CA LYS A 132 -4.78 3.66 -25.14
C LYS A 132 -3.83 3.19 -24.05
N TYR A 133 -3.25 2.00 -24.21
CA TYR A 133 -2.24 1.50 -23.28
C TYR A 133 -0.95 2.32 -23.39
N ASP A 134 -0.38 2.72 -22.26
CA ASP A 134 0.88 3.48 -22.22
C ASP A 134 2.13 2.58 -22.08
N GLY A 135 1.93 1.25 -22.00
CA GLY A 135 3.00 0.27 -21.79
C GLY A 135 3.34 0.02 -20.32
N THR A 136 2.68 0.67 -19.37
CA THR A 136 2.84 0.39 -17.94
C THR A 136 1.87 -0.71 -17.51
N ARG A 137 2.41 -1.76 -16.89
CA ARG A 137 1.61 -2.80 -16.23
C ARG A 137 2.00 -2.90 -14.77
N PHE A 138 1.02 -3.02 -13.89
CA PHE A 138 1.27 -3.05 -12.46
C PHE A 138 0.35 -4.01 -11.74
N LEU A 139 0.83 -4.55 -10.62
CA LEU A 139 0.07 -5.45 -9.77
C LEU A 139 0.52 -5.33 -8.32
N LYS A 140 -0.34 -5.76 -7.40
CA LYS A 140 0.06 -5.95 -6.00
C LYS A 140 0.76 -7.30 -5.86
N VAL A 141 1.88 -7.32 -5.15
CA VAL A 141 2.61 -8.54 -4.79
C VAL A 141 2.97 -8.50 -3.30
N GLU A 142 3.08 -9.65 -2.67
CA GLU A 142 3.70 -9.80 -1.36
C GLU A 142 5.19 -10.10 -1.53
N PHE A 143 6.02 -9.38 -0.78
CA PHE A 143 7.46 -9.63 -0.66
C PHE A 143 7.68 -10.51 0.57
N PRO A 144 8.07 -11.79 0.43
CA PRO A 144 8.39 -12.63 1.58
C PRO A 144 9.51 -12.04 2.45
N LYS A 145 9.79 -12.66 3.60
CA LYS A 145 10.81 -12.15 4.55
C LYS A 145 12.20 -12.06 3.93
N GLU A 146 12.45 -12.91 2.96
CA GLU A 146 13.70 -13.11 2.24
C GLU A 146 13.88 -12.10 1.09
N VAL A 147 12.82 -11.39 0.68
CA VAL A 147 12.83 -10.45 -0.44
C VAL A 147 12.67 -9.02 0.07
N ALA A 148 13.74 -8.24 -0.01
CA ALA A 148 13.72 -6.82 0.39
C ALA A 148 13.41 -5.88 -0.79
N SER A 149 13.88 -6.21 -2.00
CA SER A 149 13.71 -5.40 -3.20
C SER A 149 13.70 -6.26 -4.46
N LEU A 150 13.27 -5.68 -5.58
CA LEU A 150 13.34 -6.28 -6.91
C LEU A 150 14.46 -5.62 -7.74
N PRO A 151 14.94 -6.28 -8.81
CA PRO A 151 15.81 -5.65 -9.78
C PRO A 151 15.18 -4.36 -10.35
N TYR A 152 15.99 -3.34 -10.62
CA TYR A 152 15.53 -2.10 -11.26
C TYR A 152 15.08 -2.29 -12.71
N ALA A 153 15.46 -3.40 -13.34
CA ALA A 153 15.06 -3.73 -14.69
C ALA A 153 14.97 -5.24 -14.91
N THR A 154 14.23 -5.64 -15.94
CA THR A 154 14.13 -7.02 -16.40
C THR A 154 14.17 -7.08 -17.91
N THR A 155 14.60 -8.21 -18.44
CA THR A 155 14.70 -8.44 -19.89
C THR A 155 13.53 -9.29 -20.38
N PHE A 156 12.89 -8.81 -21.44
CA PHE A 156 11.98 -9.57 -22.30
C PHE A 156 12.49 -9.48 -23.74
N ASP A 157 12.56 -10.61 -24.45
CA ASP A 157 13.01 -10.70 -25.85
C ASP A 157 14.33 -9.95 -26.15
N GLY A 158 15.27 -10.01 -25.19
CA GLY A 158 16.58 -9.35 -25.31
C GLY A 158 16.59 -7.84 -25.02
N VAL A 159 15.43 -7.23 -24.74
CA VAL A 159 15.31 -5.80 -24.42
C VAL A 159 15.07 -5.59 -22.92
N SER A 160 15.77 -4.62 -22.32
CA SER A 160 15.66 -4.30 -20.90
C SER A 160 14.56 -3.27 -20.63
N TYR A 161 13.75 -3.52 -19.61
CA TYR A 161 12.61 -2.70 -19.21
C TYR A 161 12.66 -2.40 -17.72
N ALA A 162 12.34 -1.17 -17.34
CA ALA A 162 12.39 -0.77 -15.95
C ALA A 162 11.29 -1.43 -15.11
N VAL A 163 11.65 -1.83 -13.90
CA VAL A 163 10.76 -2.38 -12.88
C VAL A 163 10.85 -1.49 -11.65
N ARG A 164 9.70 -1.13 -11.09
CA ARG A 164 9.60 -0.24 -9.93
C ARG A 164 8.66 -0.83 -8.92
N HIS A 165 8.91 -0.63 -7.63
CA HIS A 165 7.90 -0.85 -6.61
C HIS A 165 7.71 0.36 -5.70
N ASN A 166 6.56 0.47 -5.06
CA ASN A 166 6.36 1.49 -4.03
C ASN A 166 7.34 1.27 -2.87
N ASP A 167 7.80 2.36 -2.27
CA ASP A 167 8.82 2.37 -1.22
C ASP A 167 10.20 1.80 -1.67
N GLN A 168 10.50 1.73 -2.98
CA GLN A 168 11.83 1.40 -3.47
C GLN A 168 12.79 2.57 -3.20
N GLU A 169 13.86 2.31 -2.44
CA GLU A 169 14.91 3.29 -2.21
C GLU A 169 15.64 3.63 -3.53
N LYS A 170 15.98 4.91 -3.68
CA LYS A 170 16.68 5.42 -4.86
C LYS A 170 18.16 5.11 -4.81
#